data_AF-A0A250KVT5-F1
#
_entry.id   AF-A0A250KVT5-F1
#
_cell.length_a   1.000
_cell.length_b   1.000
_cell.length_c   1.000
_cell.angle_alpha   90.00
_cell.angle_beta   90.00
_cell.angle_gamma   90.00
#
_symmetry.space_group_name_H-M   'P 1'
#
loop_
_entity.id
_entity.type
_entity.pdbx_description
1 polymer ?
#
loop_
_entity_poly.entity_id
_entity_poly.type
_entity_poly.pdbx_seq_one_letter_code
_entity_poly.pdbx_strand_id
1 'polypeptide(L)'
;MAVTKQERERYWRELQERQAASGLSVRAWCGRETVDYATFMYWRRRLGRIDAVEPLTLIRVTEGEAVGDGLWLSVGGVRIEVKPGFDAALLKQVVAALAA
;
A
#
# COMPACT_ATOMS: atom_id res chain seq x y z
N MET A 1 -3.29 39.84 -3.70
CA MET A 1 -3.07 38.67 -4.58
C MET A 1 -3.05 37.43 -3.70
N ALA A 2 -3.89 36.43 -3.97
CA ALA A 2 -3.92 35.21 -3.17
C ALA A 2 -2.73 34.32 -3.52
N VAL A 3 -1.92 33.95 -2.52
CA VAL A 3 -0.83 32.98 -2.71
C VAL A 3 -1.45 31.65 -3.12
N THR A 4 -1.03 31.15 -4.29
CA THR A 4 -1.49 29.88 -4.83
C THR A 4 -0.94 28.71 -4.02
N LYS A 5 -1.58 27.55 -4.14
CA LYS A 5 -1.12 26.32 -3.50
C LYS A 5 0.33 25.98 -3.90
N GLN A 6 0.67 26.15 -5.17
CA GLN A 6 2.01 25.86 -5.71
C GLN A 6 3.08 26.80 -5.17
N GLU A 7 2.78 28.10 -5.08
CA GLU A 7 3.73 29.08 -4.51
C GLU A 7 4.05 28.78 -3.05
N ARG A 8 3.04 28.38 -2.27
CA ARG A 8 3.24 27.96 -0.88
C ARG A 8 4.07 26.69 -0.79
N GLU A 9 3.81 25.70 -1.63
CA GLU A 9 4.61 24.46 -1.67
C GLU A 9 6.07 24.74 -2.03
N ARG A 10 6.32 25.61 -3.02
CA ARG A 10 7.67 26.04 -3.40
C ARG A 10 8.40 26.71 -2.24
N TYR A 11 7.76 27.68 -1.57
CA TYR A 11 8.32 28.34 -0.39
C TYR A 11 8.78 27.33 0.67
N TRP A 12 7.95 26.33 0.98
CA TRP A 12 8.30 25.32 1.99
C TRP A 12 9.37 24.33 1.53
N ARG A 13 9.57 24.12 0.24
CA ARG A 13 10.70 23.35 -0.29
C ARG A 13 12.01 24.15 -0.15
N GLU A 14 12.01 25.42 -0.52
CA GLU A 14 13.17 26.31 -0.36
C GLU A 14 13.62 26.41 1.11
N LEU A 15 12.67 26.51 2.05
CA LEU A 15 12.99 26.50 3.49
C LEU A 15 13.63 25.18 3.93
N GLN A 16 13.21 24.04 3.40
CA GLN A 16 13.80 22.74 3.70
C GLN A 16 15.22 22.61 3.13
N GLU A 17 15.46 23.12 1.93
CA GLU A 17 16.79 23.15 1.31
C GLU A 17 17.75 24.04 2.13
N ARG A 18 17.29 25.22 2.54
CA ARG A 18 18.06 26.12 3.43
C ARG A 18 18.36 25.46 4.79
N GLN A 19 17.40 24.72 5.36
CA GLN A 19 17.61 23.96 6.58
C GLN A 19 18.64 22.85 6.38
N ALA A 20 18.55 22.07 5.30
CA ALA A 20 19.50 21.01 4.99
C ALA A 20 20.92 21.56 4.77
N ALA A 21 21.06 22.65 4.01
CA ALA A 21 22.33 23.32 3.75
C ALA A 21 22.96 23.93 5.01
N SER A 22 22.15 24.27 6.02
CA SER A 22 22.67 24.85 7.27
C SER A 22 23.46 23.85 8.14
N GLY A 23 23.29 22.54 7.94
CA GLY A 23 23.86 21.50 8.79
C GLY A 23 23.32 21.47 10.23
N LEU A 24 22.40 22.38 10.58
CA LEU A 24 21.79 22.46 11.91
C LEU A 24 20.62 21.48 12.03
N SER A 25 20.35 21.04 13.26
CA SER A 25 19.08 20.34 13.55
C SER A 25 17.89 21.25 13.21
N VAL A 26 16.77 20.64 12.80
CA VAL A 26 15.55 21.39 12.45
C VAL A 26 15.14 22.35 13.56
N ARG A 27 15.20 21.92 14.82
CA ARG A 27 14.81 22.74 15.97
C ARG A 27 15.71 23.96 16.14
N ALA A 28 17.03 23.78 15.99
CA ALA A 28 17.99 24.87 16.07
C ALA A 28 17.84 25.85 14.90
N TRP A 29 17.62 25.33 13.68
CA TRP A 29 17.40 26.15 12.49
C TRP A 29 16.10 26.96 12.57
N CYS A 30 14.99 26.32 12.96
CA CYS A 30 13.70 26.99 13.18
C CYS A 30 13.81 28.13 14.21
N GLY A 31 14.53 27.89 15.32
CA GLY A 31 14.78 28.92 16.33
C GLY A 31 15.61 30.10 15.80
N ARG A 32 16.62 29.84 14.97
CA ARG A 32 17.48 30.87 14.37
C ARG A 32 16.76 31.70 13.30
N GLU A 33 16.00 31.05 12.43
CA GLU A 33 15.31 31.69 11.30
C GLU A 33 13.91 32.21 11.66
N THR A 34 13.50 32.10 12.93
CA THR A 34 12.15 32.48 13.43
C THR A 34 11.03 31.78 12.64
N VAL A 35 11.29 30.55 12.21
CA VAL A 35 10.31 29.70 11.53
C VAL A 35 9.62 28.84 12.59
N ASP A 36 8.29 28.82 12.60
CA ASP A 36 7.55 27.95 13.50
C ASP A 36 7.86 26.47 13.24
N TYR A 37 8.31 25.79 14.29
CA TYR A 37 8.76 24.40 14.19
C TYR A 37 7.61 23.44 13.82
N ALA A 38 6.42 23.66 14.39
CA ALA A 38 5.27 22.79 14.13
C ALA A 38 4.82 22.88 12.67
N THR A 39 4.77 24.10 12.14
CA THR A 39 4.43 24.39 10.75
C THR A 39 5.48 23.83 9.79
N PHE A 40 6.77 23.98 10.11
CA PHE A 40 7.85 23.37 9.33
C PHE A 40 7.72 21.84 9.26
N MET A 41 7.51 21.19 10.42
CA MET A 41 7.34 19.73 10.48
C MET A 41 6.09 19.25 9.73
N TYR A 42 5.00 20.00 9.79
CA TYR A 42 3.80 19.73 9.01
C TYR A 42 4.10 19.75 7.51
N TRP A 43 4.77 20.79 7.02
CA TRP A 43 5.08 20.92 5.59
C TRP A 43 6.10 19.90 5.11
N ARG A 44 7.11 19.57 5.92
CA ARG A 44 8.05 18.48 5.63
C ARG A 44 7.34 17.15 5.46
N ARG A 45 6.40 16.81 6.36
CA ARG A 45 5.61 15.57 6.26
C ARG A 45 4.68 15.60 5.04
N ARG A 46 4.02 16.73 4.79
CA ARG A 46 3.08 16.90 3.69
C ARG A 46 3.76 16.77 2.33
N LEU A 47 4.91 17.42 2.14
CA LEU A 47 5.66 17.38 0.89
C LEU A 47 6.31 16.01 0.67
N GLY A 48 6.85 15.38 1.72
CA GLY A 48 7.37 14.01 1.62
C GLY A 48 6.29 12.98 1.25
N ARG A 49 5.03 13.16 1.67
CA ARG A 49 3.92 12.30 1.24
C ARG A 49 3.56 12.48 -0.23
N ILE A 50 3.62 13.71 -0.75
CA ILE A 50 3.35 13.98 -2.18
C ILE A 50 4.42 13.30 -3.04
N ASP A 51 5.68 13.37 -2.61
CA ASP A 51 6.81 12.76 -3.33
C ASP A 51 6.81 11.22 -3.20
N ALA A 52 6.22 10.66 -2.15
CA ALA A 52 6.12 9.23 -1.88
C ALA A 52 4.85 8.55 -2.44
N VAL A 53 3.99 9.27 -3.17
CA VAL A 53 2.90 8.60 -3.92
C VAL A 53 3.53 7.89 -5.10
N GLU A 54 3.99 6.66 -4.90
CA GLU A 54 4.24 5.76 -6.01
C GLU A 54 2.94 5.64 -6.82
N PRO A 55 3.01 5.71 -8.16
CA PRO A 55 1.83 5.59 -8.98
C PRO A 55 1.17 4.24 -8.67
N LEU A 56 -0.06 4.30 -8.15
CA LEU A 56 -0.87 3.11 -7.91
C LEU A 56 -1.03 2.37 -9.25
N THR A 57 -0.32 1.25 -9.38
CA THR A 57 -0.49 0.39 -10.55
C THR A 57 -1.79 -0.37 -10.37
N LEU A 58 -2.84 0.09 -11.05
CA LEU A 58 -4.12 -0.61 -11.08
C LEU A 58 -3.95 -1.87 -11.92
N ILE A 59 -3.83 -3.02 -11.25
CA ILE A 59 -3.84 -4.32 -11.92
C ILE A 59 -5.30 -4.65 -12.23
N ARG A 60 -5.62 -4.84 -13.51
CA ARG A 60 -6.92 -5.41 -13.91
C ARG A 60 -6.97 -6.84 -13.42
N VAL A 61 -7.87 -7.11 -12.49
CA VAL A 61 -8.29 -8.48 -12.17
C VAL A 61 -9.19 -8.92 -13.32
N THR A 62 -8.62 -9.59 -14.31
CA THR A 62 -9.41 -10.44 -15.21
C THR A 62 -9.92 -11.60 -14.35
N GLU A 63 -11.22 -11.82 -14.32
CA GLU A 63 -11.78 -13.08 -13.85
C GLU A 63 -11.04 -14.18 -14.61
N GLY A 64 -10.22 -14.95 -13.91
CA GLY A 64 -9.60 -16.13 -14.50
C GLY A 64 -10.75 -17.01 -14.93
N GLU A 65 -10.83 -17.31 -16.23
CA GLU A 65 -11.71 -18.35 -16.74
C GLU A 65 -11.56 -19.54 -15.79
N ALA A 66 -12.66 -20.00 -15.21
CA ALA A 66 -12.69 -21.24 -14.47
C ALA A 66 -12.41 -22.36 -15.48
N VAL A 67 -11.13 -22.60 -15.77
CA VAL A 67 -10.70 -23.68 -16.65
C VAL A 67 -10.77 -24.95 -15.82
N GLY A 68 -11.97 -25.52 -15.79
CA GLY A 68 -12.21 -26.84 -15.22
C GLY A 68 -13.69 -27.05 -14.93
N ASP A 69 -14.29 -28.05 -15.57
CA ASP A 69 -15.61 -28.59 -15.22
C ASP A 69 -15.62 -29.30 -13.85
N GLY A 70 -14.61 -29.02 -13.00
CA GLY A 70 -14.37 -29.67 -11.74
C GLY A 70 -14.87 -28.86 -10.55
N LEU A 71 -15.50 -29.53 -9.59
CA LEU A 71 -15.89 -28.95 -8.31
C LEU A 71 -14.69 -28.91 -7.37
N TRP A 72 -14.39 -27.75 -6.79
CA TRP A 72 -13.38 -27.63 -5.74
C TRP A 72 -13.99 -27.81 -4.35
N LEU A 73 -13.48 -28.77 -3.58
CA LEU A 73 -13.85 -29.01 -2.19
C LEU A 73 -12.68 -28.66 -1.26
N SER A 74 -12.97 -28.16 -0.07
CA SER A 74 -11.97 -27.95 1.00
C SER A 74 -12.39 -28.74 2.23
N VAL A 75 -11.54 -29.70 2.65
CA VAL A 75 -11.78 -30.58 3.81
C VAL A 75 -10.48 -30.69 4.59
N GLY A 76 -10.50 -30.41 5.89
CA GLY A 76 -9.32 -30.53 6.76
C GLY A 76 -8.12 -29.66 6.36
N GLY A 77 -8.34 -28.57 5.61
CA GLY A 77 -7.29 -27.71 5.07
C GLY A 77 -6.68 -28.20 3.76
N VAL A 78 -7.14 -29.34 3.23
CA VAL A 78 -6.76 -29.87 1.92
C VAL A 78 -7.80 -29.46 0.88
N ARG A 79 -7.32 -29.03 -0.30
CA ARG A 79 -8.16 -28.66 -1.43
C ARG A 79 -8.20 -29.79 -2.46
N ILE A 80 -9.39 -30.26 -2.81
CA ILE A 80 -9.63 -31.39 -3.71
C ILE A 80 -10.37 -30.89 -4.96
N GLU A 81 -9.86 -31.24 -6.15
CA GLU A 81 -10.57 -31.05 -7.42
C GLU A 81 -11.38 -32.31 -7.76
N VAL A 82 -12.66 -32.16 -8.04
CA VAL A 82 -13.56 -33.26 -8.42
C VAL A 82 -14.02 -33.05 -9.86
N LYS A 83 -13.45 -33.81 -10.79
CA LYS A 83 -13.82 -33.76 -12.22
C LYS A 83 -15.04 -34.65 -12.52
N PRO A 84 -15.80 -34.38 -13.59
CA PRO A 84 -16.88 -35.27 -14.02
C PRO A 84 -16.37 -36.69 -14.31
N GLY A 85 -17.16 -37.72 -13.97
CA GLY A 85 -16.77 -39.12 -14.10
C GLY A 85 -15.96 -39.69 -12.92
N PHE A 86 -15.88 -38.96 -11.80
CA PHE A 86 -15.24 -39.44 -10.57
C PHE A 86 -16.03 -40.59 -9.91
N ASP A 87 -15.32 -41.42 -9.15
CA ASP A 87 -15.91 -42.46 -8.31
C ASP A 87 -16.42 -41.86 -6.98
N ALA A 88 -17.74 -41.93 -6.77
CA ALA A 88 -18.38 -41.41 -5.56
C ALA A 88 -18.00 -42.16 -4.28
N ALA A 89 -17.74 -43.47 -4.37
CA ALA A 89 -17.32 -44.27 -3.22
C ALA A 89 -15.90 -43.89 -2.78
N LEU A 90 -15.00 -43.70 -3.74
CA LEU A 90 -13.64 -43.24 -3.47
C LEU A 90 -13.62 -41.83 -2.89
N LEU A 91 -14.38 -40.89 -3.46
CA LEU A 91 -14.46 -39.52 -2.93
C LEU A 91 -14.94 -39.51 -1.47
N LYS A 92 -15.95 -40.31 -1.15
CA LYS A 92 -16.47 -40.43 0.23
C LYS A 92 -15.41 -40.95 1.21
N GLN A 93 -14.60 -41.93 0.81
CA GLN A 93 -13.51 -42.47 1.63
C GLN A 93 -12.43 -41.42 1.90
N VAL A 94 -12.02 -40.68 0.86
CA VAL A 94 -11.01 -39.60 0.98
C VAL A 94 -11.52 -38.49 1.89
N VAL A 95 -12.76 -38.04 1.71
CA VAL A 95 -13.37 -37.01 2.57
C VAL A 95 -13.45 -37.46 4.02
N ALA A 96 -13.84 -38.72 4.28
CA ALA A 96 -13.91 -39.27 5.63
C ALA A 96 -12.53 -39.35 6.30
N ALA A 97 -11.48 -39.73 5.56
CA ALA A 97 -10.12 -39.79 6.08
C ALA A 97 -9.54 -38.40 6.41
N LEU A 98 -9.91 -37.37 5.65
CA LEU A 98 -9.45 -35.99 5.85
C LEU A 98 -10.29 -35.20 6.88
N ALA A 99 -11.46 -35.71 7.24
CA ALA A 99 -12.34 -35.12 8.26
C ALA A 99 -12.12 -35.68 9.67
N ALA A 100 -11.28 -36.71 9.81
CA ALA A 100 -10.85 -37.30 11.08
C ALA A 100 -9.64 -36.56 11.66
#